data_AF-A0A066ZTT6-F1
#
_entry.id   AF-A0A066ZTT6-F1
#
_cell.length_a   1.000
_cell.length_b   1.000
_cell.length_c   1.000
_cell.angle_alpha   90.00
_cell.angle_beta   90.00
_cell.angle_gamma   90.00
#
_symmetry.space_group_name_H-M   'P 1'
#
loop_
_entity.id
_entity.type
_entity.pdbx_description
1 polymer ?
#
loop_
_entity_poly.entity_id
_entity_poly.type
_entity_poly.pdbx_seq_one_letter_code
_entity_poly.pdbx_strand_id
1 'polypeptide(L)'
;MLFTVCQYVGISKSKIYATTLFFVGFLVWLLVSVGNVWLLLSGVALGIVFYYFSFGFAGFWKHAILDRKTLGMRSHLVLLAVGGALFFPSLSLFPEFGYNIAGAVRPLGINVFIGAFIFGSGMALMGSCSSGTLKKMGSFDWLFYYVFLWMIIGGTLAASQMGFWLELPSLEPFSVATDIPWYLGLCLHLLVIFVLYRLLLKWEASRYEYIELLVFKGERGVVSSPLLLAATLVVILNYIILLVSHHPWAISWIFPKLGIIGIQELSLPIDWEFWEFSSQNESSLSKRVLDDSIVLTSLGMVIGVSLAFLGQT
;
A
#
# COMPACT_ATOMS: atom_id res chain seq x y z
N MET A 1 41.94 -36.65 -0.75
CA MET A 1 40.84 -36.69 -1.72
C MET A 1 39.94 -35.49 -1.41
N LEU A 2 39.95 -34.47 -2.29
CA LEU A 2 39.04 -33.31 -2.39
C LEU A 2 38.96 -32.38 -1.15
N PHE A 3 39.93 -31.48 -0.93
CA PHE A 3 40.01 -30.11 -1.50
C PHE A 3 38.67 -29.37 -1.62
N THR A 4 38.36 -28.64 -0.54
CA THR A 4 37.39 -27.54 -0.44
C THR A 4 37.78 -26.43 -1.42
N VAL A 5 37.09 -26.34 -2.54
CA VAL A 5 37.16 -25.19 -3.45
C VAL A 5 36.35 -24.06 -2.83
N CYS A 6 37.02 -23.29 -1.99
CA CYS A 6 36.61 -21.95 -1.63
C CYS A 6 36.95 -21.04 -2.82
N GLN A 7 36.03 -20.93 -3.79
CA GLN A 7 36.15 -19.93 -4.84
C GLN A 7 35.89 -18.55 -4.23
N TYR A 8 36.95 -17.93 -3.73
CA TYR A 8 37.09 -16.47 -3.70
C TYR A 8 37.01 -16.00 -5.16
N VAL A 9 35.79 -15.71 -5.63
CA VAL A 9 35.61 -15.01 -6.90
C VAL A 9 36.18 -13.62 -6.70
N GLY A 10 37.42 -13.40 -7.13
CA GLY A 10 38.05 -12.09 -7.20
C GLY A 10 37.24 -11.21 -8.15
N ILE A 11 36.25 -10.49 -7.62
CA ILE A 11 35.56 -9.46 -8.37
C ILE A 11 36.59 -8.37 -8.63
N SER A 12 37.04 -8.27 -9.89
CA SER A 12 37.93 -7.19 -10.35
C SER A 12 37.39 -5.84 -9.87
N LYS A 13 38.27 -4.96 -9.36
CA LYS A 13 37.90 -3.58 -9.03
C LYS A 13 37.17 -2.89 -10.18
N SER A 14 37.49 -3.22 -11.45
CA SER A 14 36.79 -2.69 -12.63
C SER A 14 35.33 -3.14 -12.72
N LYS A 15 35.00 -4.37 -12.31
CA LYS A 15 33.61 -4.87 -12.26
C LYS A 15 32.83 -4.15 -11.16
N ILE A 16 33.45 -3.88 -10.00
CA ILE A 16 32.81 -3.10 -8.94
C ILE A 16 32.51 -1.68 -9.41
N TYR A 17 33.48 -0.99 -10.02
CA TYR A 17 33.26 0.36 -10.54
C TYR A 17 32.21 0.41 -11.66
N ALA A 18 32.21 -0.55 -12.59
CA ALA A 18 31.23 -0.64 -13.66
C ALA A 18 29.82 -0.87 -13.12
N THR A 19 29.65 -1.78 -12.15
CA THR A 19 28.37 -2.04 -11.49
C THR A 19 27.88 -0.81 -10.73
N THR A 20 28.75 -0.16 -9.95
CA THR A 20 28.39 1.07 -9.21
C THR A 20 28.00 2.20 -10.17
N LEU A 21 28.76 2.41 -11.25
CA LEU A 21 28.43 3.42 -12.27
C LEU A 21 27.11 3.12 -12.97
N PHE A 22 26.81 1.85 -13.26
CA PHE A 22 25.53 1.44 -13.83
C PHE A 22 24.37 1.75 -12.88
N PHE A 23 24.48 1.40 -11.60
CA PHE A 23 23.44 1.71 -10.62
C PHE A 23 23.25 3.21 -10.39
N VAL A 24 24.35 3.96 -10.29
CA VAL A 24 24.29 5.43 -10.17
C VAL A 24 23.69 6.06 -11.42
N GLY A 25 24.10 5.62 -12.61
CA GLY A 25 23.55 6.08 -13.88
C GLY A 25 22.06 5.76 -14.03
N PHE A 26 21.65 4.56 -13.65
CA PHE A 26 20.25 4.15 -13.62
C PHE A 26 19.43 4.97 -12.63
N LEU A 27 19.96 5.23 -11.42
CA LEU A 27 19.29 6.06 -10.42
C LEU A 27 19.13 7.51 -10.89
N VAL A 28 20.18 8.09 -11.48
CA VAL A 28 20.12 9.45 -12.05
C VAL A 28 19.12 9.50 -13.19
N TRP A 29 19.16 8.53 -14.13
CA TRP A 29 18.19 8.42 -15.21
C TRP A 29 16.76 8.33 -14.66
N LEU A 30 16.54 7.50 -13.65
CA LEU A 30 15.22 7.33 -13.02
C LEU A 30 14.74 8.65 -12.40
N LEU A 31 15.59 9.32 -11.61
CA LEU A 31 15.25 10.58 -10.94
C LEU A 31 14.92 11.71 -11.93
N VAL A 32 15.57 11.73 -13.09
CA VAL A 32 15.29 12.70 -14.17
C VAL A 32 14.06 12.30 -14.99
N SER A 33 13.75 11.00 -15.08
CA SER A 33 12.69 10.46 -15.94
C SER A 33 11.32 10.40 -15.27
N VAL A 34 11.22 10.56 -13.95
CA VAL A 34 9.93 10.52 -13.23
C VAL A 34 9.24 11.87 -13.24
N GLY A 35 7.91 11.87 -13.38
CA GLY A 35 7.10 13.10 -13.36
C GLY A 35 7.08 13.78 -11.99
N ASN A 36 7.33 13.03 -10.91
CA ASN A 36 7.38 13.59 -9.56
C ASN A 36 8.32 12.80 -8.63
N VAL A 37 9.49 13.39 -8.35
CA VAL A 37 10.52 12.78 -7.49
C VAL A 37 10.03 12.58 -6.04
N TRP A 38 9.19 13.49 -5.51
CA TRP A 38 8.68 13.38 -4.14
C TRP A 38 7.79 12.16 -3.93
N LEU A 39 7.01 11.77 -4.94
CA LEU A 39 6.20 10.56 -4.90
C LEU A 39 7.05 9.29 -4.93
N LEU A 40 8.11 9.28 -5.75
CA LEU A 40 9.08 8.18 -5.77
C LEU A 40 9.77 8.05 -4.40
N LEU A 41 10.27 9.15 -3.83
CA LEU A 41 10.93 9.17 -2.53
C LEU A 41 9.98 8.74 -1.39
N SER A 42 8.72 9.18 -1.44
CA SER A 42 7.69 8.76 -0.48
C SER A 42 7.44 7.26 -0.57
N GLY A 43 7.40 6.71 -1.79
CA GLY A 43 7.37 5.27 -2.03
C GLY A 43 8.58 4.55 -1.43
N VAL A 44 9.80 5.05 -1.68
CA VAL A 44 11.04 4.48 -1.11
C VAL A 44 10.98 4.45 0.41
N ALA A 45 10.58 5.55 1.05
CA ALA A 45 10.40 5.62 2.48
C ALA A 45 9.34 4.62 3.00
N LEU A 46 8.21 4.48 2.30
CA LEU A 46 7.20 3.46 2.61
C LEU A 46 7.81 2.05 2.55
N GLY A 47 8.57 1.74 1.49
CA GLY A 47 9.25 0.45 1.34
C GLY A 47 10.16 0.13 2.52
N ILE A 48 11.02 1.08 2.89
CA ILE A 48 11.93 0.99 4.04
C ILE A 48 11.16 0.71 5.33
N VAL A 49 10.08 1.47 5.60
CA VAL A 49 9.24 1.30 6.80
C VAL A 49 8.60 -0.09 6.82
N PHE A 50 7.99 -0.52 5.72
CA PHE A 50 7.36 -1.85 5.64
C PHE A 50 8.35 -2.99 5.85
N TYR A 51 9.58 -2.82 5.36
CA TYR A 51 10.64 -3.82 5.52
C TYR A 51 11.15 -3.87 6.97
N TYR A 52 11.69 -2.77 7.51
CA TYR A 52 12.33 -2.76 8.84
C TYR A 52 11.36 -3.06 9.97
N PHE A 53 10.11 -2.61 9.88
CA PHE A 53 9.11 -2.86 10.92
C PHE A 53 8.32 -4.15 10.68
N SER A 54 8.61 -4.89 9.60
CA SER A 54 7.82 -6.05 9.17
C SER A 54 6.31 -5.77 9.15
N PHE A 55 5.94 -4.53 8.80
CA PHE A 55 4.56 -4.07 8.84
C PHE A 55 3.77 -4.73 7.71
N GLY A 56 2.65 -5.38 8.03
CA GLY A 56 1.90 -6.13 7.03
C GLY A 56 0.44 -6.32 7.43
N PHE A 57 -0.46 -6.20 6.46
CA PHE A 57 -1.89 -6.27 6.74
C PHE A 57 -2.34 -7.73 6.94
N ALA A 58 -2.22 -8.58 5.92
CA ALA A 58 -2.75 -9.95 5.93
C ALA A 58 -2.25 -10.80 7.11
N GLY A 59 -0.95 -10.71 7.45
CA GLY A 59 -0.37 -11.46 8.56
C GLY A 59 -0.96 -11.08 9.92
N PHE A 60 -1.15 -9.79 10.19
CA PHE A 60 -1.73 -9.33 11.46
C PHE A 60 -3.18 -9.78 11.65
N TRP A 61 -3.97 -9.77 10.58
CA TRP A 61 -5.35 -10.29 10.62
C TRP A 61 -5.37 -11.81 10.83
N LYS A 62 -4.49 -12.56 10.17
CA LYS A 62 -4.34 -14.01 10.38
C LYS A 62 -3.98 -14.34 11.83
N HIS A 63 -2.99 -13.67 12.41
CA HIS A 63 -2.59 -13.86 13.81
C HIS A 63 -3.70 -13.48 14.80
N ALA A 64 -4.47 -12.45 14.51
CA ALA A 64 -5.60 -12.10 15.36
C ALA A 64 -6.70 -13.18 15.31
N ILE A 65 -7.04 -13.70 14.13
CA ILE A 65 -8.10 -14.72 13.99
C ILE A 65 -7.66 -16.08 14.56
N LEU A 66 -6.45 -16.54 14.22
CA LEU A 66 -5.97 -17.87 14.60
C LEU A 66 -5.42 -17.90 16.03
N ASP A 67 -4.63 -16.88 16.39
CA ASP A 67 -3.87 -16.86 17.65
C ASP A 67 -4.47 -15.89 18.68
N ARG A 68 -5.54 -15.15 18.36
CA ARG A 68 -6.10 -14.07 19.22
C ARG A 68 -5.07 -13.00 19.61
N LYS A 69 -3.97 -12.87 18.86
CA LYS A 69 -2.96 -11.82 19.05
C LYS A 69 -3.35 -10.59 18.27
N THR A 70 -3.82 -9.54 18.95
CA THR A 70 -4.47 -8.39 18.30
C THR A 70 -3.56 -7.19 18.10
N LEU A 71 -2.29 -7.26 18.53
CA LEU A 71 -1.35 -6.12 18.48
C LEU A 71 -1.28 -5.46 17.08
N GLY A 72 -1.21 -6.26 16.03
CA GLY A 72 -1.17 -5.76 14.65
C GLY A 72 -2.51 -5.20 14.15
N MET A 73 -3.65 -5.76 14.56
CA MET A 73 -4.95 -5.13 14.25
C MET A 73 -5.11 -3.80 15.00
N ARG A 74 -4.65 -3.74 16.25
CA ARG A 74 -4.64 -2.52 17.06
C ARG A 74 -3.74 -1.45 16.44
N SER A 75 -2.62 -1.79 15.83
CA SER A 75 -1.78 -0.81 15.12
C SER A 75 -2.47 -0.27 13.86
N HIS A 76 -3.24 -1.08 13.12
CA HIS A 76 -4.08 -0.59 12.01
C HIS A 76 -5.18 0.38 12.50
N LEU A 77 -5.78 0.13 13.66
CA LEU A 77 -6.75 1.06 14.24
C LEU A 77 -6.12 2.41 14.58
N VAL A 78 -4.89 2.41 15.12
CA VAL A 78 -4.15 3.66 15.36
C VAL A 78 -3.79 4.34 14.03
N LEU A 79 -3.39 3.57 13.02
CA LEU A 79 -3.15 4.06 11.66
C LEU A 79 -4.38 4.82 11.15
N LEU A 80 -5.57 4.23 11.27
CA LEU A 80 -6.83 4.88 10.89
C LEU A 80 -7.17 6.10 11.75
N ALA A 81 -6.85 6.10 13.04
CA ALA A 81 -7.15 7.21 13.95
C ALA A 81 -6.33 8.45 13.59
N VAL A 82 -5.01 8.27 13.45
CA VAL A 82 -4.09 9.35 13.07
C VAL A 82 -4.39 9.79 11.64
N GLY A 83 -4.66 8.84 10.74
CA GLY A 83 -5.10 9.13 9.37
C GLY A 83 -6.34 10.00 9.34
N GLY A 84 -7.37 9.66 10.13
CA GLY A 84 -8.59 10.47 10.25
C GLY A 84 -8.30 11.89 10.77
N ALA A 85 -7.48 12.01 11.82
CA ALA A 85 -7.11 13.30 12.40
C ALA A 85 -6.38 14.22 11.41
N LEU A 86 -5.64 13.67 10.45
CA LEU A 86 -4.99 14.43 9.39
C LEU A 86 -5.91 14.65 8.18
N PHE A 87 -6.61 13.63 7.71
CA PHE A 87 -7.34 13.68 6.44
C PHE A 87 -8.66 14.44 6.56
N PHE A 88 -9.41 14.29 7.65
CA PHE A 88 -10.73 14.91 7.79
C PHE A 88 -10.66 16.45 7.69
N PRO A 89 -9.82 17.14 8.49
CA PRO A 89 -9.68 18.59 8.34
C PRO A 89 -9.12 18.96 6.97
N SER A 90 -8.13 18.24 6.43
CA SER A 90 -7.52 18.60 5.14
C SER A 90 -8.47 18.45 3.96
N LEU A 91 -9.28 17.39 3.93
CA LEU A 91 -10.28 17.18 2.89
C LEU A 91 -11.39 18.25 2.91
N SER A 92 -11.70 18.81 4.07
CA SER A 92 -12.73 19.84 4.21
C SER A 92 -12.17 21.25 4.01
N LEU A 93 -11.01 21.57 4.59
CA LEU A 93 -10.50 22.94 4.67
C LEU A 93 -9.60 23.32 3.49
N PHE A 94 -8.80 22.40 2.95
CA PHE A 94 -7.81 22.75 1.92
C PHE A 94 -8.44 23.19 0.58
N PRO A 95 -9.58 22.61 0.14
CA PRO A 95 -10.29 23.12 -1.03
C PRO A 95 -10.71 24.60 -0.90
N GLU A 96 -11.00 25.09 0.30
CA GLU A 96 -11.34 26.50 0.55
C GLU A 96 -10.15 27.44 0.26
N PHE A 97 -8.92 26.94 0.35
CA PHE A 97 -7.69 27.66 0.03
C PHE A 97 -7.21 27.41 -1.42
N GLY A 98 -8.05 26.82 -2.27
CA GLY A 98 -7.72 26.50 -3.66
C GLY A 98 -6.81 25.26 -3.82
N TYR A 99 -6.58 24.50 -2.75
CA TYR A 99 -5.80 23.27 -2.78
C TYR A 99 -6.74 22.06 -2.88
N ASN A 100 -7.05 21.69 -4.12
CA ASN A 100 -8.07 20.68 -4.44
C ASN A 100 -7.57 19.26 -4.14
N ILE A 101 -7.71 18.82 -2.88
CA ILE A 101 -7.52 17.42 -2.49
C ILE A 101 -8.86 16.70 -2.53
N ALA A 102 -8.88 15.49 -3.10
CA ALA A 102 -10.06 14.64 -3.08
C ALA A 102 -9.80 13.30 -2.39
N GLY A 103 -10.74 12.88 -1.56
CA GLY A 103 -10.78 11.53 -1.01
C GLY A 103 -11.18 10.50 -2.07
N ALA A 104 -10.78 9.24 -1.87
CA ALA A 104 -11.21 8.13 -2.71
C ALA A 104 -12.57 7.58 -2.25
N VAL A 105 -13.61 8.43 -2.30
CA VAL A 105 -14.98 8.04 -1.92
C VAL A 105 -15.61 7.28 -3.08
N ARG A 106 -16.18 6.11 -2.80
CA ARG A 106 -16.84 5.24 -3.78
C ARG A 106 -18.15 4.71 -3.21
N PRO A 107 -19.15 4.40 -4.07
CA PRO A 107 -20.39 3.76 -3.66
C PRO A 107 -20.12 2.49 -2.84
N LEU A 108 -20.87 2.31 -1.75
CA LEU A 108 -20.87 1.03 -1.03
C LEU A 108 -21.94 0.14 -1.66
N GLY A 109 -21.51 -0.86 -2.43
CA GLY A 109 -22.41 -1.77 -3.13
C GLY A 109 -22.06 -3.24 -2.96
N ILE A 110 -22.91 -4.09 -3.55
CA ILE A 110 -22.70 -5.55 -3.58
C ILE A 110 -21.38 -5.91 -4.26
N ASN A 111 -21.00 -5.14 -5.28
CA ASN A 111 -19.69 -5.26 -5.96
C ASN A 111 -18.51 -5.15 -4.99
N VAL A 112 -18.51 -4.17 -4.08
CA VAL A 112 -17.46 -3.99 -3.07
C VAL A 112 -17.44 -5.16 -2.09
N PHE A 113 -18.61 -5.67 -1.68
CA PHE A 113 -18.69 -6.82 -0.78
C PHE A 113 -18.10 -8.10 -1.42
N ILE A 114 -18.51 -8.40 -2.65
CA ILE A 114 -17.99 -9.56 -3.41
C ILE A 114 -16.49 -9.40 -3.65
N GLY A 115 -16.05 -8.21 -4.09
CA GLY A 115 -14.64 -7.91 -4.32
C GLY A 115 -13.80 -8.03 -3.06
N ALA A 116 -14.28 -7.52 -1.92
CA ALA A 116 -13.60 -7.63 -0.64
C ALA A 116 -13.48 -9.09 -0.17
N PHE A 117 -14.50 -9.92 -0.40
CA PHE A 117 -14.45 -11.34 -0.09
C PHE A 117 -13.41 -12.07 -0.96
N ILE A 118 -13.47 -11.91 -2.28
CA ILE A 118 -12.53 -12.55 -3.22
C ILE A 118 -11.09 -12.10 -2.92
N PHE A 119 -10.88 -10.79 -2.74
CA PHE A 119 -9.58 -10.23 -2.39
C PHE A 119 -9.08 -10.75 -1.04
N GLY A 120 -9.95 -10.79 -0.02
CA GLY A 120 -9.66 -11.34 1.30
C GLY A 120 -9.24 -12.82 1.26
N SER A 121 -9.98 -13.64 0.52
CA SER A 121 -9.63 -15.05 0.30
C SER A 121 -8.28 -15.20 -0.38
N GLY A 122 -8.03 -14.42 -1.44
CA GLY A 122 -6.73 -14.40 -2.11
C GLY A 122 -5.58 -14.01 -1.18
N MET A 123 -5.78 -12.99 -0.34
CA MET A 123 -4.80 -12.57 0.66
C MET A 123 -4.49 -13.67 1.68
N ALA A 124 -5.52 -14.38 2.13
CA ALA A 124 -5.38 -15.47 3.09
C ALA A 124 -4.59 -16.66 2.50
N LEU A 125 -4.88 -17.02 1.24
CA LEU A 125 -4.19 -18.10 0.51
C LEU A 125 -2.72 -17.76 0.26
N MET A 126 -2.43 -16.53 -0.20
CA MET A 126 -1.06 -16.11 -0.51
C MET A 126 -0.25 -15.66 0.71
N GLY A 127 -0.90 -15.42 1.84
CA GLY A 127 -0.28 -14.82 3.02
C GLY A 127 0.30 -13.44 2.72
N SER A 128 -0.37 -12.66 1.87
CA SER A 128 0.08 -11.34 1.44
C SER A 128 -1.08 -10.48 0.92
N CYS A 129 -1.01 -9.18 1.19
CA CYS A 129 -1.87 -8.15 0.59
C CYS A 129 -1.11 -7.46 -0.56
N SER A 130 -1.73 -6.52 -1.28
CA SER A 130 -1.08 -5.78 -2.37
C SER A 130 0.25 -5.13 -1.95
N SER A 131 0.27 -4.40 -0.83
CA SER A 131 1.48 -3.80 -0.27
C SER A 131 2.49 -4.86 0.21
N GLY A 132 2.01 -5.97 0.76
CA GLY A 132 2.84 -7.12 1.13
C GLY A 132 3.50 -7.78 -0.08
N THR A 133 2.82 -7.82 -1.22
CA THR A 133 3.33 -8.38 -2.48
C THR A 133 4.45 -7.51 -3.01
N LEU A 134 4.27 -6.18 -3.03
CA LEU A 134 5.34 -5.24 -3.38
C LEU A 134 6.54 -5.37 -2.41
N LYS A 135 6.28 -5.54 -1.11
CA LYS A 135 7.34 -5.80 -0.13
C LYS A 135 8.14 -7.05 -0.47
N LYS A 136 7.47 -8.17 -0.73
CA LYS A 136 8.14 -9.44 -1.01
C LYS A 136 8.85 -9.45 -2.37
N MET A 137 8.30 -8.77 -3.38
CA MET A 137 9.00 -8.50 -4.63
C MET A 137 10.29 -7.70 -4.38
N GLY A 138 10.22 -6.63 -3.58
CA GLY A 138 11.40 -5.83 -3.25
C GLY A 138 12.48 -6.61 -2.50
N SER A 139 12.10 -7.61 -1.70
CA SER A 139 13.03 -8.55 -1.07
C SER A 139 13.43 -9.74 -1.97
N PHE A 140 13.17 -9.64 -3.27
CA PHE A 140 13.53 -10.64 -4.29
C PHE A 140 12.93 -12.03 -4.08
N ASP A 141 11.71 -12.12 -3.54
CA ASP A 141 10.97 -13.39 -3.47
C ASP A 141 10.26 -13.65 -4.81
N TRP A 142 10.79 -14.60 -5.60
CA TRP A 142 10.31 -14.88 -6.96
C TRP A 142 8.85 -15.27 -7.02
N LEU A 143 8.32 -15.92 -5.98
CA LEU A 143 6.90 -16.28 -5.92
C LEU A 143 6.01 -15.03 -6.06
N PHE A 144 6.42 -13.91 -5.45
CA PHE A 144 5.59 -12.70 -5.41
C PHE A 144 5.59 -11.89 -6.70
N TYR A 145 6.55 -12.12 -7.61
CA TYR A 145 6.47 -11.63 -8.97
C TYR A 145 5.37 -12.35 -9.76
N TYR A 146 5.23 -13.68 -9.59
CA TYR A 146 4.11 -14.44 -10.17
C TYR A 146 2.78 -14.03 -9.58
N VAL A 147 2.71 -13.82 -8.25
CA VAL A 147 1.49 -13.31 -7.60
C VAL A 147 1.11 -11.96 -8.18
N PHE A 148 2.05 -11.03 -8.32
CA PHE A 148 1.80 -9.72 -8.89
C PHE A 148 1.31 -9.80 -10.35
N LEU A 149 1.87 -10.70 -11.16
CA LEU A 149 1.39 -10.96 -12.52
C LEU A 149 -0.08 -11.42 -12.52
N TRP A 150 -0.44 -12.36 -11.66
CA TRP A 150 -1.84 -12.82 -11.53
C TRP A 150 -2.76 -11.73 -10.97
N MET A 151 -2.27 -10.82 -10.14
CA MET A 151 -3.02 -9.63 -9.72
C MET A 151 -3.27 -8.67 -10.90
N ILE A 152 -2.29 -8.47 -11.78
CA ILE A 152 -2.47 -7.71 -13.03
C ILE A 152 -3.54 -8.36 -13.90
N ILE A 153 -3.43 -9.67 -14.15
CA ILE A 153 -4.40 -10.41 -14.98
C ILE A 153 -5.80 -10.30 -14.38
N GLY A 154 -5.96 -10.57 -13.08
CA GLY A 154 -7.24 -10.49 -12.39
C GLY A 154 -7.83 -9.07 -12.36
N GLY A 155 -7.01 -8.06 -12.09
CA GLY A 155 -7.43 -6.65 -12.12
C GLY A 155 -7.87 -6.19 -13.51
N THR A 156 -7.20 -6.68 -14.55
CA THR A 156 -7.54 -6.38 -15.95
C THR A 156 -8.84 -7.06 -16.37
N LEU A 157 -9.04 -8.32 -15.96
CA LEU A 157 -10.29 -9.04 -16.18
C LEU A 157 -11.47 -8.38 -15.43
N ALA A 158 -11.23 -7.88 -14.21
CA ALA A 158 -12.25 -7.13 -13.48
C ALA A 158 -12.59 -5.81 -14.19
N ALA A 159 -11.59 -5.13 -14.76
CA ALA A 159 -11.78 -3.88 -15.50
C ALA A 159 -12.54 -4.07 -16.83
N SER A 160 -12.35 -5.21 -17.54
CA SER A 160 -13.14 -5.50 -18.75
C SER A 160 -14.61 -5.81 -18.45
N GLN A 161 -14.92 -6.18 -17.20
CA GLN A 161 -16.28 -6.48 -16.74
C GLN A 161 -16.88 -5.32 -15.95
N MET A 162 -16.35 -4.10 -16.06
CA MET A 162 -16.72 -2.99 -15.19
C MET A 162 -18.23 -2.68 -15.21
N GLY A 163 -18.88 -2.74 -16.37
CA GLY A 163 -20.32 -2.47 -16.48
C GLY A 163 -21.17 -3.40 -15.64
N PHE A 164 -20.90 -4.71 -15.72
CA PHE A 164 -21.53 -5.69 -14.85
C PHE A 164 -21.36 -5.34 -13.36
N TRP A 165 -20.16 -4.92 -12.95
CA TRP A 165 -19.89 -4.56 -11.55
C TRP A 165 -20.57 -3.26 -11.11
N LEU A 166 -20.84 -2.34 -12.03
CA LEU A 166 -21.50 -1.05 -11.73
C LEU A 166 -23.02 -1.15 -11.75
N GLU A 167 -23.60 -2.09 -12.50
CA GLU A 167 -25.05 -2.36 -12.53
C GLU A 167 -25.55 -2.99 -11.23
N LEU A 168 -24.67 -3.58 -10.42
CA LEU A 168 -25.05 -4.18 -9.15
C LEU A 168 -25.58 -3.11 -8.16
N PRO A 169 -26.57 -3.46 -7.32
CA PRO A 169 -27.11 -2.56 -6.32
C PRO A 169 -26.03 -1.92 -5.44
N SER A 170 -26.06 -0.59 -5.36
CA SER A 170 -25.14 0.20 -4.56
C SER A 170 -25.86 1.35 -3.88
N LEU A 171 -25.34 1.73 -2.71
CA LEU A 171 -25.73 2.95 -2.03
C LEU A 171 -25.02 4.13 -2.66
N GLU A 172 -25.60 5.32 -2.55
CA GLU A 172 -24.94 6.55 -2.98
C GLU A 172 -23.60 6.73 -2.24
N PRO A 173 -22.57 7.30 -2.90
CA PRO A 173 -21.33 7.65 -2.24
C PRO A 173 -21.61 8.54 -1.02
N PHE A 174 -21.15 8.11 0.15
CA PHE A 174 -21.24 8.88 1.38
C PHE A 174 -19.89 8.90 2.10
N SER A 175 -19.50 10.08 2.56
CA SER A 175 -18.24 10.36 3.21
C SER A 175 -18.49 11.15 4.49
N VAL A 176 -18.24 10.48 5.62
CA VAL A 176 -18.29 11.08 6.96
C VAL A 176 -17.30 12.26 7.11
N ALA A 177 -16.28 12.35 6.26
CA ALA A 177 -15.28 13.41 6.29
C ALA A 177 -15.73 14.70 5.60
N THR A 178 -16.62 14.61 4.60
CA THR A 178 -16.98 15.74 3.71
C THR A 178 -18.47 16.06 3.68
N ASP A 179 -19.34 15.07 3.94
CA ASP A 179 -20.79 15.24 3.78
C ASP A 179 -21.48 15.66 5.09
N ILE A 180 -20.74 15.63 6.20
CA ILE A 180 -21.11 16.23 7.48
C ILE A 180 -19.94 17.10 7.97
N PRO A 181 -20.13 17.99 8.96
CA PRO A 181 -19.04 18.81 9.48
C PRO A 181 -17.85 17.94 9.91
N TRP A 182 -16.67 18.21 9.36
CA TRP A 182 -15.49 17.34 9.46
C TRP A 182 -15.11 17.00 10.90
N TYR A 183 -15.33 17.92 11.85
CA TYR A 183 -15.04 17.71 13.26
C TYR A 183 -16.00 16.70 13.91
N LEU A 184 -17.29 16.73 13.55
CA LEU A 184 -18.27 15.71 13.99
C LEU A 184 -17.93 14.36 13.37
N GLY A 185 -17.61 14.35 12.08
CA GLY A 185 -17.16 13.15 11.39
C GLY A 185 -15.93 12.53 12.03
N LEU A 186 -14.94 13.36 12.39
CA LEU A 186 -13.74 12.94 13.07
C LEU A 186 -14.05 12.38 14.46
N CYS A 187 -14.92 13.03 15.24
CA CYS A 187 -15.35 12.52 16.54
C CYS A 187 -16.03 11.14 16.41
N LEU A 188 -16.92 10.96 15.45
CA LEU A 188 -17.57 9.67 15.18
C LEU A 188 -16.57 8.59 14.77
N HIS A 189 -15.65 8.93 13.86
CA HIS A 189 -14.58 8.05 13.41
C HIS A 189 -13.69 7.58 14.56
N LEU A 190 -13.22 8.52 15.39
CA LEU A 190 -12.40 8.22 16.57
C LEU A 190 -13.17 7.41 17.61
N LEU A 191 -14.47 7.67 17.79
CA LEU A 191 -15.32 6.89 18.69
C LEU A 191 -15.43 5.43 18.23
N VAL A 192 -15.70 5.18 16.94
CA VAL A 192 -15.76 3.83 16.37
C VAL A 192 -14.42 3.11 16.55
N ILE A 193 -13.31 3.79 16.23
CA ILE A 193 -11.97 3.21 16.41
C ILE A 193 -11.70 2.90 17.88
N PHE A 194 -12.04 3.79 18.80
CA PHE A 194 -11.86 3.57 20.23
C PHE A 194 -12.65 2.35 20.71
N VAL A 195 -13.91 2.21 20.30
CA VAL A 195 -14.74 1.05 20.63
C VAL A 195 -14.11 -0.23 20.10
N LEU A 196 -13.73 -0.28 18.82
CA LEU A 196 -13.08 -1.44 18.21
C LEU A 196 -11.76 -1.79 18.92
N TYR A 197 -10.95 -0.78 19.28
CA TYR A 197 -9.70 -0.98 19.99
C TYR A 197 -9.92 -1.63 21.37
N ARG A 198 -10.94 -1.16 22.12
CA ARG A 198 -11.32 -1.73 23.42
C ARG A 198 -11.87 -3.15 23.28
N LEU A 199 -12.63 -3.44 22.21
CA LEU A 199 -13.11 -4.78 21.91
C LEU A 199 -11.95 -5.74 21.61
N LEU A 200 -10.96 -5.34 20.81
CA LEU A 200 -9.77 -6.15 20.54
C LEU A 200 -8.96 -6.42 21.81
N LEU A 201 -8.78 -5.43 22.68
CA LEU A 201 -8.13 -5.62 23.98
C LEU A 201 -8.87 -6.66 24.84
N LYS A 202 -10.19 -6.53 24.96
CA LYS A 202 -11.01 -7.48 25.72
C LYS A 202 -10.97 -8.88 25.11
N TRP A 203 -10.95 -8.96 23.78
CA TRP A 203 -10.88 -10.23 23.07
C TRP A 203 -9.55 -10.94 23.27
N GLU A 204 -8.42 -10.23 23.22
CA GLU A 204 -7.09 -10.78 23.54
C GLU A 204 -6.99 -11.18 25.03
N ALA A 205 -7.50 -10.33 25.93
CA ALA A 205 -7.54 -10.58 27.38
C ALA A 205 -8.33 -11.85 27.76
N SER A 206 -9.31 -12.23 26.94
CA SER A 206 -10.11 -13.45 27.18
C SER A 206 -9.29 -14.74 27.06
N ARG A 207 -8.11 -14.68 26.44
CA ARG A 207 -7.23 -15.83 26.20
C ARG A 207 -5.88 -15.72 26.90
N TYR A 208 -5.37 -14.50 27.08
CA TYR A 208 -4.03 -14.25 27.60
C TYR A 208 -4.08 -13.36 28.86
N GLU A 209 -3.31 -13.74 29.88
CA GLU A 209 -3.13 -12.93 31.09
C GLU A 209 -2.34 -11.65 30.82
N TYR A 210 -1.36 -11.73 29.90
CA TYR A 210 -0.51 -10.61 29.51
C TYR A 210 -0.77 -10.22 28.06
N ILE A 211 -1.02 -8.94 27.85
CA ILE A 211 -1.32 -8.35 26.54
C ILE A 211 -0.20 -7.38 26.18
N GLU A 212 0.37 -7.56 25.00
CA GLU A 212 1.35 -6.62 24.48
C GLU A 212 0.68 -5.27 24.19
N LEU A 213 1.27 -4.19 24.69
CA LEU A 213 0.75 -2.84 24.50
C LEU A 213 1.52 -2.13 23.40
N LEU A 214 0.82 -1.28 22.64
CA LEU A 214 1.49 -0.41 21.66
C LEU A 214 2.33 0.68 22.33
N VAL A 215 2.01 1.01 23.58
CA VAL A 215 2.72 1.98 24.42
C VAL A 215 2.91 1.35 25.79
N PHE A 216 4.13 1.38 26.30
CA PHE A 216 4.47 0.80 27.60
C PHE A 216 5.46 1.69 28.35
N LYS A 217 5.54 1.52 29.68
CA LYS A 217 6.47 2.27 30.53
C LYS A 217 7.83 1.56 30.52
N GLY A 218 8.85 2.22 29.98
CA GLY A 218 10.24 1.81 30.09
C GLY A 218 10.98 2.53 31.22
N GLU A 219 12.25 2.20 31.42
CA GLU A 219 13.09 2.74 32.50
C GLU A 219 13.25 4.26 32.44
N ARG A 220 13.24 4.84 31.24
CA ARG A 220 13.45 6.28 30.99
C ARG A 220 12.19 7.03 30.55
N GLY A 221 11.00 6.41 30.68
CA GLY A 221 9.74 7.03 30.30
C GLY A 221 8.85 6.14 29.43
N VAL A 222 7.98 6.76 28.65
CA VAL A 222 7.01 6.04 27.79
C VAL A 222 7.70 5.60 26.49
N VAL A 223 7.65 4.30 26.20
CA VAL A 223 8.23 3.68 25.00
C VAL A 223 7.12 3.23 24.06
N SER A 224 7.28 3.52 22.78
CA SER A 224 6.37 3.10 21.71
C SER A 224 6.84 1.78 21.10
N SER A 225 5.90 0.90 20.77
CA SER A 225 6.23 -0.33 20.06
C SER A 225 6.70 -0.02 18.62
N PRO A 226 7.52 -0.89 18.01
CA PRO A 226 7.92 -0.73 16.60
C PRO A 226 6.70 -0.65 15.66
N LEU A 227 5.62 -1.36 15.96
CA LEU A 227 4.39 -1.32 15.15
C LEU A 227 3.64 0.01 15.26
N LEU A 228 3.68 0.67 16.42
CA LEU A 228 3.10 2.01 16.57
C LEU A 228 3.89 3.04 15.76
N LEU A 229 5.23 2.94 15.80
CA LEU A 229 6.10 3.79 14.99
C LEU A 229 5.85 3.55 13.50
N ALA A 230 5.75 2.29 13.07
CA ALA A 230 5.44 1.94 11.68
C ALA A 230 4.09 2.50 11.24
N ALA A 231 3.02 2.29 12.01
CA ALA A 231 1.69 2.81 11.70
C ALA A 231 1.69 4.34 11.57
N THR A 232 2.42 5.04 12.45
CA THR A 232 2.54 6.49 12.44
C THR A 232 3.32 6.98 11.21
N LEU A 233 4.46 6.37 10.91
CA LEU A 233 5.27 6.70 9.72
C LEU A 233 4.51 6.45 8.43
N VAL A 234 3.80 5.32 8.32
CA VAL A 234 2.97 5.00 7.15
C VAL A 234 1.88 6.05 6.94
N VAL A 235 1.22 6.53 8.01
CA VAL A 235 0.21 7.59 7.90
C VAL A 235 0.80 8.92 7.51
N ILE A 236 1.95 9.30 8.07
CA ILE A 236 2.62 10.54 7.69
C ILE A 236 3.03 10.50 6.23
N LEU A 237 3.60 9.39 5.76
CA LEU A 237 3.97 9.20 4.35
C LEU A 237 2.75 9.20 3.43
N ASN A 238 1.65 8.56 3.83
CA ASN A 238 0.39 8.61 3.09
C ASN A 238 -0.16 10.05 3.03
N TYR A 239 -0.08 10.81 4.12
CA TYR A 239 -0.49 12.21 4.14
C TYR A 239 0.40 13.07 3.23
N ILE A 240 1.72 12.84 3.20
CA ILE A 240 2.62 13.51 2.24
C ILE A 240 2.22 13.17 0.80
N ILE A 241 1.89 11.92 0.51
CA ILE A 241 1.40 11.51 -0.82
C ILE A 241 0.08 12.21 -1.14
N LEU A 242 -0.85 12.32 -0.18
CA LEU A 242 -2.10 13.07 -0.35
C LEU A 242 -1.85 14.52 -0.74
N LEU A 243 -0.93 15.18 -0.03
CA LEU A 243 -0.55 16.55 -0.35
C LEU A 243 0.01 16.58 -1.78
N VAL A 244 1.07 15.83 -2.07
CA VAL A 244 1.76 15.93 -3.37
C VAL A 244 0.90 15.50 -4.57
N SER A 245 0.09 14.45 -4.42
CA SER A 245 -0.69 13.85 -5.52
C SER A 245 -2.16 14.26 -5.56
N HIS A 246 -2.62 15.04 -4.57
CA HIS A 246 -4.03 15.45 -4.38
C HIS A 246 -5.02 14.29 -4.13
N HIS A 247 -4.52 13.07 -3.99
CA HIS A 247 -5.30 11.86 -3.77
C HIS A 247 -4.62 10.94 -2.75
N PRO A 248 -5.39 10.14 -1.97
CA PRO A 248 -4.82 9.22 -0.99
C PRO A 248 -3.92 8.17 -1.65
N TRP A 249 -2.93 7.68 -0.91
CA TRP A 249 -2.11 6.56 -1.37
C TRP A 249 -2.96 5.33 -1.64
N ALA A 250 -2.75 4.73 -2.81
CA ALA A 250 -3.39 3.50 -3.24
C ALA A 250 -2.39 2.66 -4.03
N ILE A 251 -2.67 1.36 -4.14
CA ILE A 251 -1.86 0.41 -4.93
C ILE A 251 -2.69 -0.21 -6.04
N SER A 252 -3.96 -0.55 -5.77
CA SER A 252 -4.76 -1.42 -6.64
C SER A 252 -5.00 -0.91 -8.06
N TRP A 253 -4.85 0.40 -8.30
CA TRP A 253 -4.91 1.00 -9.64
C TRP A 253 -3.86 0.44 -10.61
N ILE A 254 -2.70 0.02 -10.10
CA ILE A 254 -1.60 -0.45 -10.94
C ILE A 254 -1.97 -1.71 -11.74
N PHE A 255 -2.88 -2.54 -11.22
CA PHE A 255 -3.20 -3.84 -11.81
C PHE A 255 -3.90 -3.72 -13.16
N PRO A 256 -5.08 -3.07 -13.28
CA PRO A 256 -5.72 -2.90 -14.58
C PRO A 256 -4.90 -2.02 -15.52
N LYS A 257 -4.22 -0.98 -15.00
CA LYS A 257 -3.41 -0.08 -15.84
C LYS A 257 -2.26 -0.82 -16.53
N LEU A 258 -1.49 -1.62 -15.80
CA LEU A 258 -0.40 -2.39 -16.38
C LEU A 258 -0.89 -3.47 -17.35
N GLY A 259 -2.05 -4.08 -17.09
CA GLY A 259 -2.57 -5.09 -18.00
C GLY A 259 -3.13 -4.51 -19.29
N ILE A 260 -3.82 -3.36 -19.25
CA ILE A 260 -4.26 -2.65 -20.46
C ILE A 260 -3.05 -2.24 -21.31
N ILE A 261 -2.03 -1.63 -20.69
CA ILE A 261 -0.78 -1.27 -21.38
C ILE A 261 -0.10 -2.52 -21.94
N GLY A 262 -0.05 -3.62 -21.16
CA GLY A 262 0.52 -4.88 -21.62
C GLY A 262 -0.19 -5.47 -22.83
N ILE A 263 -1.52 -5.41 -22.87
CA ILE A 263 -2.33 -5.84 -24.03
C ILE A 263 -1.98 -5.00 -25.27
N GLN A 264 -1.91 -3.68 -25.12
CA GLN A 264 -1.63 -2.73 -26.19
C GLN A 264 -0.21 -2.89 -26.75
N GLU A 265 0.80 -2.87 -25.88
CA GLU A 265 2.23 -2.91 -26.27
C GLU A 265 2.63 -4.27 -26.86
N LEU A 266 2.03 -5.36 -26.39
CA LEU A 266 2.30 -6.70 -26.91
C LEU A 266 1.40 -7.08 -28.09
N SER A 267 0.47 -6.21 -28.48
CA SER A 267 -0.52 -6.48 -29.54
C SER A 267 -1.23 -7.83 -29.34
N LEU A 268 -1.62 -8.12 -28.10
CA LEU A 268 -2.29 -9.39 -27.77
C LEU A 268 -3.64 -9.44 -28.50
N PRO A 269 -4.05 -10.60 -29.05
CA PRO A 269 -5.33 -10.76 -29.74
C PRO A 269 -6.48 -10.86 -28.71
N ILE A 270 -6.66 -9.80 -27.93
CA ILE A 270 -7.62 -9.70 -26.84
C ILE A 270 -8.56 -8.53 -27.16
N ASP A 271 -9.76 -8.86 -27.63
CA ASP A 271 -10.78 -7.88 -28.04
C ASP A 271 -11.70 -7.46 -26.88
N TRP A 272 -11.16 -7.37 -25.66
CA TRP A 272 -11.96 -7.01 -24.48
C TRP A 272 -12.42 -5.55 -24.55
N GLU A 273 -13.69 -5.32 -24.26
CA GLU A 273 -14.26 -3.99 -24.20
C GLU A 273 -13.89 -3.32 -22.88
N PHE A 274 -12.99 -2.35 -22.93
CA PHE A 274 -12.61 -1.53 -21.77
C PHE A 274 -13.28 -0.15 -21.78
N TRP A 275 -14.31 0.08 -22.59
CA TRP A 275 -14.86 1.42 -22.85
C TRP A 275 -15.35 2.13 -21.60
N GLU A 276 -16.12 1.45 -20.74
CA GLU A 276 -16.59 2.05 -19.48
C GLU A 276 -15.45 2.34 -18.51
N PHE A 277 -14.50 1.42 -18.38
CA PHE A 277 -13.31 1.63 -17.54
C PHE A 277 -12.44 2.77 -18.07
N SER A 278 -12.25 2.83 -19.38
CA SER A 278 -11.42 3.82 -20.04
C SER A 278 -12.05 5.20 -19.99
N SER A 279 -13.36 5.31 -20.21
CA SER A 279 -14.09 6.59 -20.12
C SER A 279 -14.08 7.17 -18.70
N GLN A 280 -14.24 6.34 -17.67
CA GLN A 280 -14.20 6.83 -16.28
C GLN A 280 -12.79 7.18 -15.79
N ASN A 281 -11.74 6.67 -16.44
CA ASN A 281 -10.36 6.82 -15.99
C ASN A 281 -9.42 7.40 -17.07
N GLU A 282 -9.95 8.06 -18.08
CA GLU A 282 -9.21 8.54 -19.26
C GLU A 282 -8.01 9.41 -18.86
N SER A 283 -8.21 10.34 -17.92
CA SER A 283 -7.18 11.24 -17.41
C SER A 283 -6.05 10.52 -16.65
N SER A 284 -6.30 9.32 -16.14
CA SER A 284 -5.31 8.50 -15.43
C SER A 284 -4.64 7.48 -16.35
N LEU A 285 -5.35 6.98 -17.37
CA LEU A 285 -4.82 6.06 -18.37
C LEU A 285 -3.92 6.75 -19.39
N SER A 286 -4.26 7.98 -19.80
CA SER A 286 -3.45 8.79 -20.72
C SER A 286 -2.10 9.24 -20.13
N LYS A 287 -1.96 9.24 -18.80
CA LYS A 287 -0.68 9.54 -18.14
C LYS A 287 0.33 8.44 -18.40
N ARG A 288 1.52 8.84 -18.86
CA ARG A 288 2.70 7.98 -18.93
C ARG A 288 2.92 7.27 -17.59
N VAL A 289 3.40 6.03 -17.65
CA VAL A 289 3.58 5.15 -16.48
C VAL A 289 4.40 5.80 -15.37
N LEU A 290 5.46 6.55 -15.72
CA LEU A 290 6.34 7.24 -14.76
C LEU A 290 5.82 8.62 -14.32
N ASP A 291 4.64 9.03 -14.74
CA ASP A 291 3.96 10.26 -14.28
C ASP A 291 2.75 9.93 -13.39
N ASP A 292 2.40 8.65 -13.28
CA ASP A 292 1.30 8.16 -12.44
C ASP A 292 1.74 8.04 -10.97
N SER A 293 1.01 8.70 -10.07
CA SER A 293 1.36 8.75 -8.65
C SER A 293 1.36 7.38 -7.97
N ILE A 294 0.45 6.50 -8.36
CA ILE A 294 0.31 5.16 -7.77
C ILE A 294 1.43 4.26 -8.29
N VAL A 295 1.77 4.36 -9.57
CA VAL A 295 2.92 3.64 -10.13
C VAL A 295 4.22 4.11 -9.46
N LEU A 296 4.44 5.42 -9.36
CA LEU A 296 5.66 5.98 -8.76
C LEU A 296 5.84 5.57 -7.30
N THR A 297 4.78 5.64 -6.50
CA THR A 297 4.83 5.23 -5.09
C THR A 297 5.02 3.71 -4.95
N SER A 298 4.42 2.90 -5.84
CA SER A 298 4.60 1.44 -5.85
C SER A 298 6.01 1.02 -6.27
N LEU A 299 6.56 1.65 -7.32
CA LEU A 299 7.93 1.45 -7.76
C LEU A 299 8.91 1.87 -6.66
N GLY A 300 8.70 3.05 -6.07
CA GLY A 300 9.47 3.52 -4.93
C GLY A 300 9.43 2.51 -3.78
N MET A 301 8.27 1.95 -3.45
CA MET A 301 8.14 0.94 -2.39
C MET A 301 9.00 -0.29 -2.67
N VAL A 302 8.98 -0.83 -3.90
CA VAL A 302 9.83 -1.97 -4.27
C VAL A 302 11.31 -1.60 -4.13
N ILE A 303 11.74 -0.46 -4.67
CA ILE A 303 13.13 0.03 -4.56
C ILE A 303 13.54 0.20 -3.10
N GLY A 304 12.70 0.82 -2.27
CA GLY A 304 13.00 1.05 -0.86
C GLY A 304 13.18 -0.23 -0.07
N VAL A 305 12.38 -1.25 -0.37
CA VAL A 305 12.57 -2.58 0.23
C VAL A 305 13.85 -3.23 -0.29
N SER A 306 14.13 -3.16 -1.60
CA SER A 306 15.37 -3.70 -2.17
C SER A 306 16.62 -3.08 -1.55
N LEU A 307 16.62 -1.76 -1.34
CA LEU A 307 17.72 -1.05 -0.67
C LEU A 307 17.88 -1.52 0.77
N ALA A 308 16.78 -1.64 1.51
CA ALA A 308 16.82 -2.08 2.90
C ALA A 308 17.24 -3.56 3.05
N PHE A 309 16.81 -4.41 2.11
CA PHE A 309 17.17 -5.83 2.06
C PHE A 309 18.65 -6.01 1.73
N LEU A 310 19.15 -5.36 0.68
CA LEU A 310 20.57 -5.43 0.28
C LEU A 310 21.50 -4.78 1.30
N GLY A 311 21.03 -3.79 2.06
CA GLY A 311 21.81 -3.18 3.14
C GLY A 311 21.99 -4.06 4.38
N GLN A 312 21.27 -5.18 4.48
CA GLN A 312 21.39 -6.17 5.57
C GLN A 312 22.28 -7.37 5.21
N THR A 313 22.53 -7.61 3.92
CA THR A 313 23.37 -8.70 3.40
C THR A 313 24.82 -8.26 3.24
#